data_AF-A0A1K1MGD9-F1
#
_entry.id   AF-A0A1K1MGD9-F1
#
_cell.length_a   1.000
_cell.length_b   1.000
_cell.length_c   1.000
_cell.angle_alpha   90.00
_cell.angle_beta   90.00
_cell.angle_gamma   90.00
#
_symmetry.space_group_name_H-M   'P 1'
#
loop_
_entity.id
_entity.type
_entity.pdbx_description
1 polymer ?
#
loop_
_entity_poly.entity_id
_entity_poly.type
_entity_poly.pdbx_seq_one_letter_code
_entity_poly.pdbx_strand_id
1 'polypeptide(L)'
;MASEFKQPISIKEAVDNIHSRRYLLPAIQRKFTWSSEQIEVLFDSIMRGYPINSFMFWRISDAKIKSGYKFYQFLLAYRQKYAEDNPDIDTTGVPDFEAVIDGQQRLTSLYIGLRGTYAYKQPRLWWKNDEECLPTRKLYLNLSKPVSQKYDNQKQFDFHFMTQTEVDKIKESENHDFWFEVHKIMELDTLPKVTTYISENNLQNNSFAYNTLITFWGKIYQEKLINYYLQEEQDSDIVLDIFIRTNSGGTPLSFSDLLMSIATANWNKYDARKEIKEVIDQVSDASNINIDKDFVLKTCLVLFVDNIKFQVKNFTQENVKLFEENWERIKKCIISSFKLFKRLGFDNRSFRATRAAIPVIYYVYYNSLEESVYKPTYNSEDQKAIAKWLILSFMKSMFGGQPDTVLVTMRKVIKANLKKPFPAQEIMNEFKDDPVRNYSIDTEYIKGMLRSQKGSNDAFYLLRLLYPHLDYSSEIHQDHMHPKSIFENTEELRSIIPKEDFDFASDPQNWNSVLNLQNLNQFSNTSKQDKPLAQWAKEQAISNQELYLKPETSLNIVDFKKFIEDRMEILIQEIQNLI
;
A
#
# COMPACT_ATOMS: atom_id res chain seq x y z
N MET A 1 7.17 -19.74 -25.23
CA MET A 1 6.23 -19.58 -26.36
C MET A 1 5.29 -18.45 -26.00
N ALA A 2 4.97 -17.56 -26.94
CA ALA A 2 4.17 -16.37 -26.66
C ALA A 2 2.76 -16.75 -26.19
N SER A 3 2.15 -15.89 -25.37
CA SER A 3 0.72 -15.97 -25.06
C SER A 3 -0.08 -15.88 -26.36
N GLU A 4 -1.01 -16.81 -26.55
CA GLU A 4 -1.86 -16.84 -27.74
C GLU A 4 -3.33 -16.86 -27.37
N PHE A 5 -4.15 -16.20 -28.18
CA PHE A 5 -5.60 -16.38 -28.12
C PHE A 5 -5.94 -17.82 -28.49
N LYS A 6 -6.71 -18.47 -27.64
CA LYS A 6 -7.23 -19.81 -27.92
C LYS A 6 -8.62 -19.72 -28.56
N GLN A 7 -9.10 -20.84 -29.09
CA GLN A 7 -10.45 -20.92 -29.62
C GLN A 7 -11.47 -20.53 -28.53
N PRO A 8 -12.40 -19.61 -28.81
CA PRO A 8 -13.40 -19.20 -27.83
C PRO A 8 -14.27 -20.37 -27.40
N ILE A 9 -14.73 -20.33 -26.15
CA ILE A 9 -15.59 -21.37 -25.55
C ILE A 9 -16.96 -20.80 -25.21
N SER A 10 -17.96 -21.67 -25.07
CA SER A 10 -19.30 -21.25 -24.62
C SER A 10 -19.31 -20.92 -23.12
N ILE A 11 -20.33 -20.18 -22.68
CA ILE A 11 -20.53 -19.90 -21.25
C ILE A 11 -20.74 -21.21 -20.48
N LYS A 12 -21.49 -22.15 -21.06
CA LYS A 12 -21.70 -23.48 -20.48
C LYS A 12 -20.36 -24.19 -20.25
N GLU A 13 -19.49 -24.25 -21.25
CA GLU A 13 -18.17 -24.89 -21.12
C GLU A 13 -17.34 -24.26 -20.00
N ALA A 14 -17.32 -22.92 -19.89
CA ALA A 14 -16.62 -22.23 -18.82
C ALA A 14 -17.19 -22.57 -17.43
N VAL A 15 -18.51 -22.61 -17.28
CA VAL A 15 -19.19 -22.97 -16.02
C VAL A 15 -18.90 -24.42 -15.63
N ASP A 16 -18.88 -25.35 -16.59
CA ASP A 16 -18.55 -26.75 -16.33
C ASP A 16 -17.07 -26.95 -15.97
N ASN A 17 -16.16 -26.16 -16.56
CA ASN A 17 -14.75 -26.16 -16.19
C ASN A 17 -14.54 -25.66 -14.74
N ILE A 18 -15.33 -24.67 -14.29
CA ILE A 18 -15.36 -24.26 -12.89
C ILE A 18 -15.90 -25.39 -12.00
N HIS A 19 -17.05 -25.97 -12.37
CA HIS A 19 -17.71 -27.01 -11.59
C HIS A 19 -16.85 -28.28 -11.42
N SER A 20 -16.14 -28.67 -12.49
CA SER A 20 -15.22 -29.82 -12.51
C SER A 20 -13.83 -29.53 -11.93
N ARG A 21 -13.63 -28.33 -11.36
CA ARG A 21 -12.34 -27.87 -10.79
C ARG A 21 -11.17 -27.85 -11.79
N ARG A 22 -11.47 -27.76 -13.08
CA ARG A 22 -10.45 -27.49 -14.10
C ARG A 22 -10.02 -26.03 -14.10
N TYR A 23 -10.90 -25.13 -13.65
CA TYR A 23 -10.60 -23.72 -13.43
C TYR A 23 -10.43 -23.42 -11.94
N LEU A 24 -9.26 -22.89 -11.59
CA LEU A 24 -8.93 -22.45 -10.24
C LEU A 24 -8.52 -20.98 -10.25
N LEU A 25 -8.46 -20.39 -9.06
CA LEU A 25 -8.06 -19.00 -8.87
C LEU A 25 -6.69 -18.98 -8.19
N PRO A 26 -5.68 -18.31 -8.77
CA PRO A 26 -4.41 -18.12 -8.08
C PRO A 26 -4.61 -17.16 -6.90
N ALA A 27 -3.84 -17.36 -5.84
CA ALA A 27 -4.08 -16.63 -4.60
C ALA A 27 -3.76 -15.11 -4.62
N ILE A 28 -3.24 -14.61 -5.75
CA ILE A 28 -3.14 -13.18 -6.03
C ILE A 28 -4.51 -12.51 -6.23
N GLN A 29 -5.54 -13.26 -6.57
CA GLN A 29 -6.83 -12.69 -6.90
C GLN A 29 -7.48 -12.00 -5.67
N ARG A 30 -8.17 -10.89 -5.92
CA ARG A 30 -8.95 -10.22 -4.87
C ARG A 30 -10.20 -11.02 -4.52
N LYS A 31 -10.81 -10.71 -3.37
CA LYS A 31 -12.13 -11.21 -3.02
C LYS A 31 -13.16 -10.83 -4.09
N PHE A 32 -14.27 -11.56 -4.13
CA PHE A 32 -15.39 -11.18 -5.00
C PHE A 32 -16.03 -9.88 -4.50
N THR A 33 -16.16 -8.88 -5.39
CA THR A 33 -16.65 -7.54 -5.01
C THR A 33 -17.82 -7.05 -5.86
N TRP A 34 -18.31 -7.85 -6.81
CA TRP A 34 -19.40 -7.42 -7.70
C TRP A 34 -20.75 -7.43 -6.99
N SER A 35 -21.53 -6.36 -7.15
CA SER A 35 -22.90 -6.28 -6.65
C SER A 35 -23.86 -7.11 -7.49
N SER A 36 -25.05 -7.42 -6.95
CA SER A 36 -26.11 -8.12 -7.70
C SER A 36 -26.47 -7.39 -8.99
N GLU A 37 -26.54 -6.06 -8.97
CA GLU A 37 -26.84 -5.23 -10.14
C GLU A 37 -25.78 -5.38 -11.24
N GLN A 38 -24.49 -5.45 -10.90
CA GLN A 38 -23.43 -5.67 -11.89
C GLN A 38 -23.55 -7.04 -12.57
N ILE A 39 -23.97 -8.07 -11.82
CA ILE A 39 -24.25 -9.40 -12.37
C ILE A 39 -25.46 -9.33 -13.31
N GLU A 40 -26.56 -8.69 -12.89
CA GLU A 40 -27.75 -8.52 -13.73
C GLU A 40 -27.44 -7.79 -15.05
N VAL A 41 -26.63 -6.73 -15.00
CA VAL A 41 -26.18 -5.98 -16.18
C VAL A 41 -25.27 -6.81 -17.08
N LEU A 42 -24.44 -7.69 -16.51
CA LEU A 42 -23.62 -8.62 -17.30
C LEU A 42 -24.49 -9.58 -18.10
N PHE A 43 -25.52 -10.17 -17.48
CA PHE A 43 -26.45 -11.07 -18.18
C PHE A 43 -27.28 -10.34 -19.24
N ASP A 44 -27.73 -9.12 -18.97
CA ASP A 44 -28.37 -8.26 -19.96
C ASP A 44 -27.45 -7.96 -21.15
N SER A 45 -26.17 -7.63 -20.88
CA SER A 45 -25.16 -7.39 -21.92
C SER A 45 -24.94 -8.62 -22.82
N ILE A 46 -24.89 -9.82 -22.22
CA ILE A 46 -24.79 -11.09 -22.94
C ILE A 46 -25.99 -11.29 -23.85
N MET A 47 -27.20 -11.08 -23.33
CA MET A 47 -28.44 -11.21 -24.11
C MET A 47 -28.49 -10.25 -25.31
N ARG A 48 -27.97 -9.03 -25.15
CA ARG A 48 -27.86 -8.04 -26.23
C ARG A 48 -26.73 -8.31 -27.22
N GLY A 49 -25.86 -9.28 -26.95
CA GLY A 49 -24.68 -9.55 -27.78
C GLY A 49 -23.55 -8.52 -27.62
N TYR A 50 -23.50 -7.80 -26.50
CA TYR A 50 -22.41 -6.90 -26.20
C TYR A 50 -21.14 -7.67 -25.79
N PRO A 51 -19.94 -7.17 -26.15
CA PRO A 51 -18.70 -7.84 -25.80
C PRO A 51 -18.48 -7.84 -24.29
N ILE A 52 -18.23 -9.02 -23.71
CA ILE A 52 -17.95 -9.19 -22.28
C ILE A 52 -16.45 -9.17 -21.96
N ASN A 53 -15.63 -8.59 -22.85
CA ASN A 53 -14.16 -8.53 -22.83
C ASN A 53 -13.45 -9.90 -22.82
N SER A 54 -12.15 -9.92 -23.12
CA SER A 54 -11.35 -11.15 -23.07
C SER A 54 -11.02 -11.56 -21.63
N PHE A 55 -10.65 -12.82 -21.47
CA PHE A 55 -10.14 -13.42 -20.23
C PHE A 55 -8.67 -13.80 -20.41
N MET A 56 -7.97 -14.04 -19.31
CA MET A 56 -6.60 -14.56 -19.33
C MET A 56 -6.48 -15.72 -18.37
N PHE A 57 -6.04 -16.86 -18.88
CA PHE A 57 -5.82 -18.09 -18.13
C PHE A 57 -4.33 -18.44 -18.15
N TRP A 58 -3.90 -19.20 -17.14
CA TRP A 58 -2.56 -19.75 -17.03
C TRP A 58 -2.66 -21.26 -16.85
N ARG A 59 -2.12 -22.02 -17.79
CA ARG A 59 -2.07 -23.48 -17.67
C ARG A 59 -1.06 -23.85 -16.59
N ILE A 60 -1.48 -24.62 -15.59
CA ILE A 60 -0.61 -25.13 -14.52
C ILE A 60 -0.30 -26.60 -14.78
N SER A 61 0.94 -26.89 -15.11
CA SER A 61 1.43 -28.27 -15.32
C SER A 61 2.66 -28.61 -14.46
N ASP A 62 3.44 -27.61 -14.02
CA ASP A 62 4.61 -27.85 -13.18
C ASP A 62 4.21 -28.24 -11.75
N ALA A 63 4.70 -29.40 -11.30
CA ALA A 63 4.49 -29.90 -9.93
C ALA A 63 4.98 -28.92 -8.86
N LYS A 64 6.08 -28.19 -9.10
CA LYS A 64 6.60 -27.19 -8.17
C LYS A 64 5.64 -26.03 -7.98
N ILE A 65 4.95 -25.64 -9.04
CA ILE A 65 3.94 -24.57 -8.98
C ILE A 65 2.71 -25.08 -8.25
N LYS A 66 2.26 -26.31 -8.56
CA LYS A 66 1.12 -26.95 -7.90
C LYS A 66 1.31 -27.08 -6.38
N SER A 67 2.53 -27.33 -5.89
CA SER A 67 2.81 -27.43 -4.45
C SER A 67 3.26 -26.10 -3.82
N GLY A 68 3.91 -25.22 -4.60
CA GLY A 68 4.51 -23.98 -4.10
C GLY A 68 3.56 -22.77 -4.13
N TYR A 69 2.47 -22.84 -4.89
CA TYR A 69 1.46 -21.77 -4.97
C TYR A 69 0.14 -22.22 -4.36
N LYS A 70 -0.50 -21.26 -3.68
CA LYS A 70 -1.86 -21.44 -3.18
C LYS A 70 -2.86 -21.13 -4.27
N PHE A 71 -3.85 -22.01 -4.41
CA PHE A 71 -4.98 -21.83 -5.30
C PHE A 71 -6.29 -21.93 -4.52
N TYR A 72 -7.31 -21.30 -5.05
CA TYR A 72 -8.65 -21.29 -4.49
C TYR A 72 -9.67 -21.80 -5.53
N GLN A 73 -10.76 -22.35 -5.02
CA GLN A 73 -11.94 -22.65 -5.83
C GLN A 73 -12.79 -21.40 -6.04
N PHE A 74 -13.63 -21.41 -7.08
CA PHE A 74 -14.63 -20.36 -7.27
C PHE A 74 -15.68 -20.35 -6.14
N LEU A 75 -16.24 -19.17 -5.87
CA LEU A 75 -17.40 -19.07 -4.98
C LEU A 75 -18.61 -19.70 -5.65
N LEU A 76 -19.18 -20.72 -5.00
CA LEU A 76 -20.40 -21.37 -5.47
C LEU A 76 -21.65 -20.67 -4.90
N ALA A 77 -21.53 -20.07 -3.72
CA ALA A 77 -22.56 -19.28 -3.07
C ALA A 77 -21.88 -18.07 -2.42
N TYR A 78 -22.43 -16.88 -2.63
CA TYR A 78 -21.95 -15.65 -2.02
C TYR A 78 -22.88 -15.24 -0.88
N ARG A 79 -22.33 -15.04 0.32
CA ARG A 79 -23.06 -14.39 1.42
C ARG A 79 -22.24 -13.20 1.91
N GLN A 80 -22.78 -12.00 1.73
CA GLN A 80 -22.13 -10.76 2.13
C GLN A 80 -21.68 -10.82 3.59
N LYS A 81 -20.43 -10.45 3.87
CA LYS A 81 -19.70 -10.52 5.15
C LYS A 81 -19.44 -11.91 5.75
N TYR A 82 -20.16 -12.95 5.34
CA TYR A 82 -20.11 -14.27 6.00
C TYR A 82 -19.50 -15.38 5.13
N ALA A 83 -19.55 -15.24 3.81
CA ALA A 83 -18.99 -16.15 2.83
C ALA A 83 -18.59 -15.36 1.56
N GLU A 84 -17.57 -14.51 1.70
CA GLU A 84 -16.98 -13.72 0.62
C GLU A 84 -15.64 -14.31 0.13
N ASP A 85 -15.07 -15.23 0.91
CA ASP A 85 -13.76 -15.81 0.67
C ASP A 85 -13.86 -17.10 -0.15
N ASN A 86 -13.05 -17.16 -1.21
CA ASN A 86 -12.90 -18.35 -2.03
C ASN A 86 -12.28 -19.49 -1.18
N PRO A 87 -12.86 -20.70 -1.20
CA PRO A 87 -12.34 -21.79 -0.38
C PRO A 87 -11.00 -22.32 -0.90
N ASP A 88 -10.11 -22.64 0.03
CA ASP A 88 -8.81 -23.25 -0.24
C ASP A 88 -8.94 -24.59 -0.97
N ILE A 89 -7.97 -24.91 -1.81
CA ILE A 89 -7.79 -26.24 -2.38
C ILE A 89 -6.32 -26.62 -2.39
N ASP A 90 -6.02 -27.85 -1.94
CA ASP A 90 -4.70 -28.43 -2.12
C ASP A 90 -4.57 -28.94 -3.56
N THR A 91 -3.60 -28.38 -4.28
CA THR A 91 -3.30 -28.71 -5.67
C THR A 91 -2.18 -29.74 -5.82
N THR A 92 -1.63 -30.23 -4.71
CA THR A 92 -0.58 -31.25 -4.71
C THR A 92 -1.10 -32.57 -5.29
N GLY A 93 -0.45 -33.06 -6.34
CA GLY A 93 -0.84 -34.32 -7.00
C GLY A 93 -2.13 -34.24 -7.84
N VAL A 94 -2.72 -33.04 -8.00
CA VAL A 94 -3.89 -32.81 -8.87
C VAL A 94 -3.46 -32.78 -10.34
N PRO A 95 -4.30 -33.28 -11.28
CA PRO A 95 -4.07 -33.13 -12.72
C PRO A 95 -3.86 -31.66 -13.14
N ASP A 96 -3.37 -31.45 -14.36
CA ASP A 96 -3.23 -30.10 -14.91
C ASP A 96 -4.57 -29.35 -14.90
N PHE A 97 -4.49 -28.07 -14.56
CA PHE A 97 -5.65 -27.17 -14.50
C PHE A 97 -5.28 -25.80 -15.03
N GLU A 98 -6.29 -24.95 -15.25
CA GLU A 98 -6.09 -23.57 -15.70
C GLU A 98 -6.42 -22.61 -14.55
N ALA A 99 -5.46 -21.74 -14.22
CA ALA A 99 -5.61 -20.68 -13.24
C ALA A 99 -6.12 -19.41 -13.93
N VAL A 100 -7.22 -18.83 -13.46
CA VAL A 100 -7.78 -17.60 -14.03
C VAL A 100 -7.02 -16.38 -13.52
N ILE A 101 -6.30 -15.71 -14.41
CA ILE A 101 -5.49 -14.51 -14.15
C ILE A 101 -6.31 -13.23 -14.34
N ASP A 102 -7.15 -13.17 -15.36
CA ASP A 102 -8.10 -12.06 -15.55
C ASP A 102 -9.51 -12.57 -15.88
N GLY A 103 -10.50 -11.81 -15.40
CA GLY A 103 -11.92 -12.10 -15.56
C GLY A 103 -12.52 -12.98 -14.45
N GLN A 104 -11.81 -13.13 -13.32
CA GLN A 104 -12.32 -13.82 -12.12
C GLN A 104 -13.74 -13.37 -11.74
N GLN A 105 -13.98 -12.06 -11.65
CA GLN A 105 -15.26 -11.51 -11.20
C GLN A 105 -16.39 -11.84 -12.19
N ARG A 106 -16.11 -11.75 -13.50
CA ARG A 106 -17.06 -12.11 -14.57
C ARG A 106 -17.40 -13.60 -14.54
N LEU A 107 -16.40 -14.48 -14.46
CA LEU A 107 -16.62 -15.93 -14.39
C LEU A 107 -17.34 -16.36 -13.11
N THR A 108 -16.99 -15.76 -11.97
CA THR A 108 -17.68 -16.00 -10.69
C THR A 108 -19.15 -15.56 -10.79
N SER A 109 -19.41 -14.40 -11.41
CA SER A 109 -20.77 -13.89 -11.62
C SER A 109 -21.62 -14.80 -12.52
N LEU A 110 -21.02 -15.32 -13.61
CA LEU A 110 -21.67 -16.29 -14.48
C LEU A 110 -22.01 -17.57 -13.72
N TYR A 111 -21.07 -18.09 -12.91
CA TYR A 111 -21.31 -19.27 -12.09
C TYR A 111 -22.42 -19.02 -11.06
N ILE A 112 -22.38 -17.90 -10.33
CA ILE A 112 -23.40 -17.54 -9.33
C ILE A 112 -24.78 -17.43 -10.00
N GLY A 113 -24.88 -16.77 -11.16
CA GLY A 113 -26.16 -16.63 -11.87
C GLY A 113 -26.72 -17.96 -12.40
N LEU A 114 -25.86 -18.86 -12.88
CA LEU A 114 -26.27 -20.10 -13.55
C LEU A 114 -26.34 -21.33 -12.64
N ARG A 115 -25.60 -21.39 -11.54
CA ARG A 115 -25.54 -22.56 -10.63
C ARG A 115 -25.51 -22.20 -9.15
N GLY A 116 -25.24 -20.94 -8.80
CA GLY A 116 -25.02 -20.52 -7.43
C GLY A 116 -26.16 -19.74 -6.82
N THR A 117 -25.84 -19.07 -5.71
CA THR A 117 -26.76 -18.19 -5.00
C THR A 117 -26.03 -16.93 -4.53
N TYR A 118 -26.81 -15.86 -4.34
CA TYR A 118 -26.30 -14.57 -3.90
C TYR A 118 -27.15 -14.03 -2.75
N ALA A 119 -26.53 -13.81 -1.59
CA ALA A 119 -27.19 -13.26 -0.41
C ALA A 119 -26.52 -11.95 0.01
N TYR A 120 -27.32 -10.88 0.01
CA TYR A 120 -26.93 -9.58 0.54
C TYR A 120 -27.93 -9.14 1.61
N LYS A 121 -27.45 -8.26 2.48
CA LYS A 121 -28.19 -7.80 3.65
C LYS A 121 -29.40 -6.96 3.25
N GLN A 122 -30.53 -7.22 3.90
CA GLN A 122 -31.69 -6.37 3.77
C GLN A 122 -31.47 -4.99 4.45
N PRO A 123 -31.97 -3.90 3.85
CA PRO A 123 -31.94 -2.58 4.46
C PRO A 123 -32.59 -2.60 5.86
N ARG A 124 -32.02 -1.84 6.80
CA ARG A 124 -32.55 -1.66 8.17
C ARG A 124 -32.58 -2.89 9.08
N LEU A 125 -32.14 -4.07 8.65
CA LEU A 125 -31.94 -5.23 9.53
C LEU A 125 -30.55 -5.23 10.18
N TRP A 126 -30.32 -6.10 11.17
CA TRP A 126 -29.00 -6.29 11.79
C TRP A 126 -28.07 -7.13 10.89
N TRP A 127 -26.76 -7.09 11.18
CA TRP A 127 -25.82 -8.02 10.55
C TRP A 127 -25.89 -9.37 11.29
N LYS A 128 -26.62 -10.33 10.73
CA LYS A 128 -26.72 -11.70 11.25
C LYS A 128 -26.77 -12.70 10.10
N ASN A 129 -26.06 -13.82 10.22
CA ASN A 129 -26.00 -14.83 9.16
C ASN A 129 -27.22 -15.76 9.18
N ASP A 130 -28.38 -15.23 8.78
CA ASP A 130 -29.63 -16.00 8.66
C ASP A 130 -30.43 -15.56 7.43
N GLU A 131 -31.49 -16.31 7.10
CA GLU A 131 -32.34 -16.04 5.93
C GLU A 131 -33.26 -14.83 6.10
N GLU A 132 -33.43 -14.32 7.32
CA GLU A 132 -34.18 -13.09 7.58
C GLU A 132 -33.34 -11.86 7.21
N CYS A 133 -32.12 -11.78 7.74
CA CYS A 133 -31.24 -10.63 7.53
C CYS A 133 -30.50 -10.68 6.18
N LEU A 134 -30.10 -11.87 5.73
CA LEU A 134 -29.41 -12.14 4.46
C LEU A 134 -30.10 -13.29 3.70
N PRO A 135 -31.28 -13.04 3.12
CA PRO A 135 -31.97 -14.08 2.39
C PRO A 135 -31.18 -14.51 1.15
N THR A 136 -31.16 -15.82 0.93
CA THR A 136 -30.55 -16.45 -0.24
C THR A 136 -31.39 -16.18 -1.47
N ARG A 137 -30.78 -15.60 -2.51
CA ARG A 137 -31.44 -15.27 -3.76
C ARG A 137 -30.83 -16.03 -4.93
N LYS A 138 -31.66 -16.26 -5.94
CA LYS A 138 -31.27 -16.79 -7.24
C LYS A 138 -31.55 -15.75 -8.31
N LEU A 139 -30.86 -15.85 -9.44
CA LEU A 139 -31.08 -14.97 -10.57
C LEU A 139 -32.31 -15.43 -11.35
N TYR A 140 -33.22 -14.51 -11.64
CA TYR A 140 -34.39 -14.73 -12.47
C TYR A 140 -34.40 -13.79 -13.66
N LEU A 141 -35.02 -14.23 -14.75
CA LEU A 141 -35.25 -13.47 -15.98
C LEU A 141 -36.76 -13.32 -16.20
N ASN A 142 -37.25 -12.09 -16.36
CA ASN A 142 -38.64 -11.86 -16.72
C ASN A 142 -38.89 -12.25 -18.18
N LEU A 143 -39.81 -13.19 -18.41
CA LEU A 143 -40.22 -13.62 -19.74
C LEU A 143 -41.54 -12.98 -20.19
N SER A 144 -42.26 -12.26 -19.32
CA SER A 144 -43.54 -11.66 -19.69
C SER A 144 -43.38 -10.46 -20.61
N LYS A 145 -42.43 -9.57 -20.30
CA LYS A 145 -42.24 -8.30 -21.03
C LYS A 145 -40.80 -7.79 -20.94
N PRO A 146 -40.34 -7.01 -21.94
CA PRO A 146 -39.08 -6.29 -21.83
C PRO A 146 -39.17 -5.14 -20.83
N VAL A 147 -38.02 -4.67 -20.36
CA VAL A 147 -37.94 -3.45 -19.55
C VAL A 147 -38.35 -2.25 -20.41
N SER A 148 -39.26 -1.41 -19.88
CA SER A 148 -39.64 -0.16 -20.56
C SER A 148 -38.50 0.86 -20.48
N GLN A 149 -37.67 0.92 -21.52
CA GLN A 149 -36.55 1.85 -21.60
C GLN A 149 -37.06 3.30 -21.73
N LYS A 150 -36.80 4.12 -20.71
CA LYS A 150 -37.04 5.58 -20.74
C LYS A 150 -35.79 6.38 -21.14
N TYR A 151 -34.61 5.77 -21.06
CA TYR A 151 -33.31 6.35 -21.42
C TYR A 151 -32.40 5.27 -22.02
N ASP A 152 -31.45 5.67 -22.88
CA ASP A 152 -30.58 4.75 -23.65
C ASP A 152 -29.71 3.80 -22.80
N ASN A 153 -29.44 4.15 -21.54
CA ASN A 153 -28.57 3.36 -20.64
C ASN A 153 -29.31 2.36 -19.73
N GLN A 154 -30.60 2.08 -19.97
CA GLN A 154 -31.38 1.15 -19.15
C GLN A 154 -31.28 -0.31 -19.64
N LYS A 155 -31.46 -1.28 -18.73
CA LYS A 155 -31.58 -2.73 -19.03
C LYS A 155 -32.66 -2.97 -20.11
N GLN A 156 -32.52 -4.01 -20.93
CA GLN A 156 -33.49 -4.42 -21.96
C GLN A 156 -34.18 -5.70 -21.51
N PHE A 157 -33.38 -6.64 -21.02
CA PHE A 157 -33.82 -7.87 -20.39
C PHE A 157 -33.81 -7.68 -18.87
N ASP A 158 -34.93 -8.03 -18.24
CA ASP A 158 -35.10 -7.81 -16.81
C ASP A 158 -34.56 -9.00 -16.02
N PHE A 159 -33.28 -8.91 -15.66
CA PHE A 159 -32.63 -9.83 -14.72
C PHE A 159 -32.71 -9.28 -13.31
N HIS A 160 -33.13 -10.11 -12.36
CA HIS A 160 -33.14 -9.76 -10.94
C HIS A 160 -32.83 -10.92 -10.00
N PHE A 161 -32.04 -10.65 -8.96
CA PHE A 161 -31.88 -11.58 -7.83
C PHE A 161 -33.08 -11.52 -6.90
N MET A 162 -33.78 -12.64 -6.74
CA MET A 162 -34.97 -12.73 -5.88
C MET A 162 -34.96 -14.00 -5.02
N THR A 163 -35.69 -13.95 -3.92
CA THR A 163 -36.05 -15.09 -3.09
C THR A 163 -37.23 -15.84 -3.69
N GLN A 164 -37.37 -17.11 -3.34
CA GLN A 164 -38.52 -17.90 -3.78
C GLN A 164 -39.85 -17.27 -3.32
N THR A 165 -39.90 -16.76 -2.09
CA THR A 165 -41.07 -16.08 -1.52
C THR A 165 -41.45 -14.81 -2.29
N GLU A 166 -40.48 -14.01 -2.76
CA GLU A 166 -40.75 -12.83 -3.59
C GLU A 166 -41.36 -13.23 -4.95
N VAL A 167 -40.81 -14.28 -5.58
CA VAL A 167 -41.32 -14.79 -6.85
C VAL A 167 -42.74 -15.33 -6.71
N ASP A 168 -43.03 -16.08 -5.64
CA ASP A 168 -44.37 -16.64 -5.42
C ASP A 168 -45.42 -15.55 -5.15
N LYS A 169 -45.05 -14.48 -4.42
CA LYS A 169 -45.92 -13.29 -4.28
C LYS A 169 -46.21 -12.59 -5.60
N ILE A 170 -45.24 -12.53 -6.52
CA ILE A 170 -45.44 -11.94 -7.85
C ILE A 170 -46.40 -12.79 -8.68
N LYS A 171 -46.29 -14.13 -8.61
CA LYS A 171 -47.22 -15.05 -9.29
C LYS A 171 -48.66 -14.89 -8.81
N GLU A 172 -48.86 -14.59 -7.54
CA GLU A 172 -50.18 -14.34 -6.93
C GLU A 172 -50.72 -12.92 -7.21
N SER A 173 -49.89 -12.02 -7.74
CA SER A 173 -50.29 -10.63 -8.03
C SER A 173 -51.07 -10.50 -9.33
N GLU A 174 -51.92 -9.47 -9.45
CA GLU A 174 -52.75 -9.21 -10.63
C GLU A 174 -51.93 -9.09 -11.94
N ASN A 175 -50.65 -8.70 -11.86
CA ASN A 175 -49.77 -8.49 -13.02
C ASN A 175 -49.14 -9.76 -13.62
N HIS A 176 -49.27 -10.94 -13.00
CA HIS A 176 -48.87 -12.26 -13.52
C HIS A 176 -47.54 -12.29 -14.33
N ASP A 177 -46.51 -11.56 -13.89
CA ASP A 177 -45.21 -11.58 -14.56
C ASP A 177 -44.54 -12.96 -14.37
N PHE A 178 -44.08 -13.57 -15.45
CA PHE A 178 -43.45 -14.88 -15.44
C PHE A 178 -41.94 -14.74 -15.30
N TRP A 179 -41.41 -15.15 -14.14
CA TRP A 179 -39.99 -15.11 -13.82
C TRP A 179 -39.36 -16.49 -13.97
N PHE A 180 -38.51 -16.63 -14.99
CA PHE A 180 -37.73 -17.83 -15.23
C PHE A 180 -36.49 -17.87 -14.34
N GLU A 181 -36.37 -18.91 -13.52
CA GLU A 181 -35.15 -19.15 -12.73
C GLU A 181 -34.00 -19.49 -13.66
N VAL A 182 -32.99 -18.62 -13.73
CA VAL A 182 -31.88 -18.73 -14.68
C VAL A 182 -31.15 -20.07 -14.56
N HIS A 183 -31.02 -20.61 -13.35
CA HIS A 183 -30.40 -21.91 -13.10
C HIS A 183 -30.99 -23.05 -13.93
N LYS A 184 -32.31 -23.05 -14.16
CA LYS A 184 -33.01 -24.12 -14.89
C LYS A 184 -32.51 -24.26 -16.33
N ILE A 185 -31.90 -23.23 -16.91
CA ILE A 185 -31.29 -23.33 -18.25
C ILE A 185 -30.22 -24.41 -18.31
N MET A 186 -29.55 -24.72 -17.19
CA MET A 186 -28.53 -25.76 -17.10
C MET A 186 -29.11 -27.19 -17.19
N GLU A 187 -30.42 -27.35 -16.96
CA GLU A 187 -31.15 -28.62 -17.12
C GLU A 187 -31.74 -28.77 -18.54
N LEU A 188 -31.99 -27.65 -19.21
CA LEU A 188 -32.49 -27.54 -20.58
C LEU A 188 -31.33 -27.63 -21.59
N ASP A 189 -30.59 -28.73 -21.58
CA ASP A 189 -29.39 -28.94 -22.40
C ASP A 189 -29.62 -29.01 -23.93
N THR A 190 -30.87 -29.09 -24.38
CA THR A 190 -31.24 -29.29 -25.78
C THR A 190 -32.44 -28.41 -26.14
N LEU A 191 -32.48 -27.91 -27.39
CA LEU A 191 -33.55 -27.04 -27.86
C LEU A 191 -34.96 -27.66 -27.71
N PRO A 192 -35.19 -28.97 -27.95
CA PRO A 192 -36.48 -29.59 -27.66
C PRO A 192 -36.92 -29.45 -26.20
N LYS A 193 -36.02 -29.61 -25.22
CA LYS A 193 -36.35 -29.41 -23.80
C LYS A 193 -36.77 -27.97 -23.53
N VAL A 194 -36.13 -26.99 -24.17
CA VAL A 194 -36.52 -25.57 -24.08
C VAL A 194 -37.93 -25.37 -24.65
N THR A 195 -38.23 -25.92 -25.82
CA THR A 195 -39.57 -25.84 -26.41
C THR A 195 -40.63 -26.53 -25.56
N THR A 196 -40.33 -27.70 -24.99
CA THR A 196 -41.20 -28.40 -24.04
C THR A 196 -41.47 -27.53 -22.82
N TYR A 197 -40.44 -26.94 -22.22
CA TYR A 197 -40.59 -26.04 -21.07
C TYR A 197 -41.51 -24.85 -21.40
N ILE A 198 -41.36 -24.25 -22.58
CA ILE A 198 -42.22 -23.15 -23.04
C ILE A 198 -43.69 -23.59 -23.13
N SER A 199 -43.94 -24.77 -23.71
CA SER A 199 -45.29 -25.33 -23.86
C SER A 199 -45.93 -25.69 -22.51
N GLU A 200 -45.17 -26.34 -21.61
CA GLU A 200 -45.65 -26.73 -20.27
C GLU A 200 -46.03 -25.52 -19.40
N ASN A 201 -45.38 -24.37 -19.62
CA ASN A 201 -45.66 -23.13 -18.89
C ASN A 201 -46.61 -22.17 -19.62
N ASN A 202 -47.26 -22.61 -20.70
CA ASN A 202 -48.20 -21.81 -21.51
C ASN A 202 -47.61 -20.52 -22.11
N LEU A 203 -46.30 -20.50 -22.39
CA LEU A 203 -45.58 -19.33 -22.89
C LEU A 203 -45.57 -19.24 -24.43
N GLN A 204 -46.11 -20.22 -25.14
CA GLN A 204 -46.10 -20.31 -26.62
C GLN A 204 -46.75 -19.12 -27.33
N ASN A 205 -47.76 -18.50 -26.70
CA ASN A 205 -48.48 -17.38 -27.30
C ASN A 205 -47.79 -16.02 -27.01
N ASN A 206 -46.77 -16.01 -26.15
CA ASN A 206 -45.96 -14.82 -25.88
C ASN A 206 -44.68 -14.90 -26.72
N SER A 207 -44.67 -14.15 -27.83
CA SER A 207 -43.53 -14.11 -28.75
C SER A 207 -42.25 -13.60 -28.07
N PHE A 208 -42.37 -12.68 -27.11
CA PHE A 208 -41.23 -12.20 -26.33
C PHE A 208 -40.65 -13.31 -25.45
N ALA A 209 -41.49 -14.05 -24.72
CA ALA A 209 -41.06 -15.17 -23.87
C ALA A 209 -40.32 -16.25 -24.69
N TYR A 210 -40.91 -16.66 -25.82
CA TYR A 210 -40.35 -17.66 -26.73
C TYR A 210 -38.98 -17.23 -27.27
N ASN A 211 -38.91 -16.02 -27.86
CA ASN A 211 -37.66 -15.52 -28.44
C ASN A 211 -36.58 -15.29 -27.39
N THR A 212 -36.95 -14.76 -26.22
CA THR A 212 -36.03 -14.48 -25.12
C THR A 212 -35.40 -15.76 -24.60
N LEU A 213 -36.18 -16.82 -24.34
CA LEU A 213 -35.65 -18.05 -23.78
C LEU A 213 -34.80 -18.83 -24.79
N ILE A 214 -35.17 -18.85 -26.07
CA ILE A 214 -34.34 -19.45 -27.12
C ILE A 214 -33.04 -18.68 -27.32
N THR A 215 -33.11 -17.35 -27.34
CA THR A 215 -31.90 -16.50 -27.43
C THR A 215 -30.99 -16.77 -26.23
N PHE A 216 -31.55 -16.81 -25.02
CA PHE A 216 -30.78 -17.10 -23.82
C PHE A 216 -30.11 -18.47 -23.88
N TRP A 217 -30.84 -19.51 -24.29
CA TRP A 217 -30.27 -20.84 -24.51
C TRP A 217 -29.12 -20.82 -25.52
N GLY A 218 -29.29 -20.12 -26.66
CA GLY A 218 -28.25 -19.95 -27.67
C GLY A 218 -26.99 -19.26 -27.12
N LYS A 219 -27.15 -18.19 -26.33
CA LYS A 219 -26.03 -17.48 -25.67
C LYS A 219 -25.27 -18.37 -24.69
N ILE A 220 -25.95 -19.28 -23.99
CA ILE A 220 -25.32 -20.15 -23.00
C ILE A 220 -24.64 -21.37 -23.63
N TYR A 221 -25.30 -22.06 -24.56
CA TYR A 221 -24.88 -23.35 -25.09
C TYR A 221 -24.18 -23.30 -26.45
N GLN A 222 -24.57 -22.40 -27.34
CA GLN A 222 -24.12 -22.40 -28.75
C GLN A 222 -23.07 -21.34 -29.03
N GLU A 223 -23.28 -20.12 -28.57
CA GLU A 223 -22.38 -19.01 -28.86
C GLU A 223 -21.09 -19.11 -28.02
N LYS A 224 -19.95 -18.95 -28.69
CA LYS A 224 -18.62 -19.01 -28.07
C LYS A 224 -18.18 -17.63 -27.59
N LEU A 225 -18.81 -17.17 -26.51
CA LEU A 225 -18.65 -15.80 -26.00
C LEU A 225 -17.40 -15.57 -25.15
N ILE A 226 -16.77 -16.63 -24.62
CA ILE A 226 -15.60 -16.54 -23.75
C ILE A 226 -14.34 -16.56 -24.61
N ASN A 227 -13.86 -15.38 -24.98
CA ASN A 227 -12.57 -15.18 -25.65
C ASN A 227 -11.46 -15.12 -24.60
N TYR A 228 -10.42 -15.94 -24.69
CA TYR A 228 -9.35 -15.96 -23.69
C TYR A 228 -7.96 -16.18 -24.27
N TYR A 229 -6.98 -15.58 -23.59
CA TYR A 229 -5.56 -15.86 -23.79
C TYR A 229 -5.12 -16.96 -22.83
N LEU A 230 -4.31 -17.90 -23.32
CA LEU A 230 -3.69 -18.92 -22.47
C LEU A 230 -2.19 -18.68 -22.37
N GLN A 231 -1.71 -18.44 -21.16
CA GLN A 231 -0.29 -18.49 -20.84
C GLN A 231 0.09 -19.94 -20.53
N GLU A 232 1.07 -20.49 -21.24
CA GLU A 232 1.56 -21.86 -21.01
C GLU A 232 2.92 -21.90 -20.30
N GLU A 233 3.64 -20.78 -20.27
CA GLU A 233 4.93 -20.68 -19.58
C GLU A 233 4.77 -20.88 -18.07
N GLN A 234 5.60 -21.75 -17.49
CA GLN A 234 5.60 -22.06 -16.06
C GLN A 234 6.51 -21.08 -15.28
N ASP A 235 6.44 -19.78 -15.60
CA ASP A 235 7.13 -18.72 -14.87
C ASP A 235 6.11 -17.83 -14.17
N SER A 236 6.07 -17.94 -12.85
CA SER A 236 5.18 -17.17 -11.99
C SER A 236 5.47 -15.67 -11.97
N ASP A 237 6.74 -15.26 -12.14
CA ASP A 237 7.12 -13.84 -12.12
C ASP A 237 6.56 -13.16 -13.38
N ILE A 238 6.57 -13.84 -14.53
CA ILE A 238 6.00 -13.35 -15.79
C ILE A 238 4.47 -13.23 -15.68
N VAL A 239 3.79 -14.28 -15.21
CA VAL A 239 2.33 -14.27 -15.05
C VAL A 239 1.88 -13.17 -14.10
N LEU A 240 2.66 -12.93 -13.05
CA LEU A 240 2.44 -11.86 -12.10
C LEU A 240 2.61 -10.47 -12.72
N ASP A 241 3.69 -10.24 -13.47
CA ASP A 241 3.90 -8.96 -14.14
C ASP A 241 2.76 -8.68 -15.13
N ILE A 242 2.34 -9.70 -15.88
CA ILE A 242 1.16 -9.58 -16.75
C ILE A 242 -0.08 -9.22 -15.92
N PHE A 243 -0.35 -9.93 -14.82
CA PHE A 243 -1.49 -9.63 -13.94
C PHE A 243 -1.49 -8.19 -13.43
N ILE A 244 -0.35 -7.70 -12.94
CA ILE A 244 -0.22 -6.34 -12.40
C ILE A 244 -0.47 -5.33 -13.51
N ARG A 245 0.13 -5.53 -14.69
CA ARG A 245 -0.04 -4.63 -15.84
C ARG A 245 -1.47 -4.63 -16.36
N THR A 246 -2.13 -5.79 -16.50
CA THR A 246 -3.53 -5.85 -16.96
C THR A 246 -4.51 -5.27 -15.94
N ASN A 247 -4.24 -5.37 -14.63
CA ASN A 247 -5.09 -4.81 -13.59
C ASN A 247 -4.79 -3.34 -13.24
N SER A 248 -3.66 -2.78 -13.69
CA SER A 248 -3.24 -1.41 -13.43
C SER A 248 -4.14 -0.33 -14.05
N GLY A 249 -5.05 -0.71 -14.96
CA GLY A 249 -6.13 0.17 -15.44
C GLY A 249 -7.28 0.37 -14.43
N GLY A 250 -7.31 -0.38 -13.32
CA GLY A 250 -8.28 -0.29 -12.22
C GLY A 250 -7.62 0.02 -10.86
N THR A 251 -8.22 -0.40 -9.74
CA THR A 251 -7.58 -0.29 -8.41
C THR A 251 -6.36 -1.21 -8.36
N PRO A 252 -5.11 -0.69 -8.28
CA PRO A 252 -3.92 -1.53 -8.40
C PRO A 252 -3.82 -2.47 -7.21
N LEU A 253 -3.69 -3.78 -7.44
CA LEU A 253 -3.18 -4.69 -6.40
C LEU A 253 -1.69 -4.44 -6.21
N SER A 254 -1.25 -4.39 -4.95
CA SER A 254 0.18 -4.30 -4.64
C SER A 254 0.82 -5.68 -4.75
N PHE A 255 2.07 -5.76 -5.22
CA PHE A 255 2.87 -7.00 -5.22
C PHE A 255 2.88 -7.68 -3.85
N SER A 256 2.86 -6.88 -2.77
CA SER A 256 2.77 -7.38 -1.41
C SER A 256 1.49 -8.14 -1.10
N ASP A 257 0.36 -7.86 -1.76
CA ASP A 257 -0.87 -8.64 -1.54
C ASP A 257 -0.70 -10.10 -1.99
N LEU A 258 0.04 -10.34 -3.07
CA LEU A 258 0.43 -11.69 -3.47
C LEU A 258 1.36 -12.32 -2.44
N LEU A 259 2.41 -11.60 -2.04
CA LEU A 259 3.37 -12.15 -1.08
C LEU A 259 2.72 -12.47 0.26
N MET A 260 1.75 -11.66 0.68
CA MET A 260 0.94 -11.94 1.86
C MET A 260 0.15 -13.23 1.70
N SER A 261 -0.36 -13.53 0.50
CA SER A 261 -0.99 -14.81 0.22
C SER A 261 0.00 -15.98 0.35
N ILE A 262 1.22 -15.84 -0.17
CA ILE A 262 2.26 -16.87 -0.10
C ILE A 262 2.73 -17.05 1.36
N ALA A 263 2.90 -15.95 2.10
CA ALA A 263 3.25 -15.96 3.51
C ALA A 263 2.15 -16.67 4.32
N THR A 264 0.88 -16.30 4.16
CA THR A 264 -0.24 -16.96 4.85
C THR A 264 -0.40 -18.43 4.46
N ALA A 265 -0.02 -18.83 3.25
CA ALA A 265 -0.08 -20.23 2.83
C ALA A 265 1.00 -21.10 3.49
N ASN A 266 2.16 -20.53 3.77
CA ASN A 266 3.34 -21.27 4.21
C ASN A 266 3.66 -21.08 5.70
N TRP A 267 3.11 -20.06 6.36
CA TRP A 267 3.20 -19.87 7.80
C TRP A 267 2.24 -20.83 8.52
N ASN A 268 2.79 -21.69 9.36
CA ASN A 268 2.03 -22.72 10.08
C ASN A 268 1.76 -22.36 11.55
N LYS A 269 2.61 -21.53 12.14
CA LYS A 269 2.57 -21.13 13.55
C LYS A 269 1.81 -19.82 13.75
N TYR A 270 1.93 -18.88 12.81
CA TYR A 270 1.33 -17.55 12.92
C TYR A 270 0.43 -17.22 11.73
N ASP A 271 -0.58 -16.37 11.95
CA ASP A 271 -1.30 -15.72 10.84
C ASP A 271 -0.47 -14.51 10.35
N ALA A 272 0.21 -14.69 9.23
CA ALA A 272 1.07 -13.65 8.64
C ALA A 272 0.35 -12.30 8.44
N ARG A 273 -0.94 -12.30 8.06
CA ARG A 273 -1.70 -11.06 7.83
C ARG A 273 -1.92 -10.31 9.13
N LYS A 274 -2.32 -11.03 10.17
CA LYS A 274 -2.55 -10.46 11.49
C LYS A 274 -1.23 -9.95 12.08
N GLU A 275 -0.19 -10.76 12.05
CA GLU A 275 1.11 -10.42 12.62
C GLU A 275 1.76 -9.20 11.97
N ILE A 276 1.77 -9.15 10.62
CA ILE A 276 2.35 -8.01 9.91
C ILE A 276 1.57 -6.73 10.21
N LYS A 277 0.23 -6.82 10.28
CA LYS A 277 -0.60 -5.68 10.67
C LYS A 277 -0.29 -5.23 12.11
N GLU A 278 -0.16 -6.16 13.05
CA GLU A 278 0.21 -5.82 14.42
C GLU A 278 1.56 -5.12 14.52
N VAL A 279 2.56 -5.52 13.72
CA VAL A 279 3.86 -4.83 13.67
C VAL A 279 3.71 -3.40 13.16
N ILE A 280 2.92 -3.19 12.11
CA ILE A 280 2.65 -1.87 11.54
C ILE A 280 1.99 -0.97 12.59
N ASP A 281 0.95 -1.46 13.25
CA ASP A 281 0.21 -0.73 14.28
C ASP A 281 1.14 -0.39 15.47
N GLN A 282 1.94 -1.35 15.96
CA GLN A 282 2.88 -1.13 17.06
C GLN A 282 4.00 -0.14 16.73
N VAL A 283 4.47 -0.10 15.47
CA VAL A 283 5.47 0.89 15.03
C VAL A 283 4.87 2.29 15.02
N SER A 284 3.66 2.43 14.48
CA SER A 284 2.92 3.68 14.48
C SER A 284 2.72 4.20 15.91
N ASP A 285 2.24 3.36 16.83
CA ASP A 285 2.01 3.71 18.23
C ASP A 285 3.30 4.09 18.96
N ALA A 286 4.41 3.38 18.69
CA ALA A 286 5.67 3.58 19.40
C ALA A 286 6.47 4.79 18.91
N SER A 287 6.30 5.21 17.67
CA SER A 287 7.18 6.19 17.02
C SER A 287 6.48 7.33 16.30
N ASN A 288 5.17 7.23 16.07
CA ASN A 288 4.43 8.12 15.17
C ASN A 288 5.11 8.19 13.78
N ILE A 289 5.62 7.06 13.29
CA ILE A 289 6.13 6.88 11.92
C ILE A 289 5.32 5.76 11.27
N ASN A 290 4.79 6.01 10.09
CA ASN A 290 4.00 5.03 9.36
C ASN A 290 4.87 4.14 8.49
N ILE A 291 4.62 2.83 8.56
CA ILE A 291 5.22 1.81 7.69
C ILE A 291 4.12 1.00 7.01
N ASP A 292 4.47 0.28 5.95
CA ASP A 292 3.55 -0.58 5.21
C ASP A 292 4.04 -2.05 5.20
N LYS A 293 3.19 -2.94 4.67
CA LYS A 293 3.53 -4.36 4.50
C LYS A 293 4.76 -4.57 3.60
N ASP A 294 4.95 -3.71 2.60
CA ASP A 294 6.10 -3.74 1.69
C ASP A 294 7.43 -3.48 2.44
N PHE A 295 7.39 -2.59 3.43
CA PHE A 295 8.49 -2.34 4.34
C PHE A 295 8.84 -3.57 5.17
N VAL A 296 7.86 -4.19 5.80
CA VAL A 296 8.05 -5.36 6.67
C VAL A 296 8.60 -6.55 5.86
N LEU A 297 7.99 -6.86 4.71
CA LEU A 297 8.43 -7.97 3.85
C LEU A 297 9.82 -7.74 3.27
N LYS A 298 10.16 -6.51 2.86
CA LYS A 298 11.52 -6.19 2.40
C LYS A 298 12.53 -6.32 3.53
N THR A 299 12.17 -5.95 4.75
CA THR A 299 13.05 -6.12 5.92
C THR A 299 13.40 -7.59 6.10
N CYS A 300 12.42 -8.49 5.97
CA CYS A 300 12.65 -9.94 6.00
C CYS A 300 13.63 -10.40 4.89
N LEU A 301 13.42 -9.94 3.65
CA LEU A 301 14.32 -10.24 2.54
C LEU A 301 15.76 -9.78 2.82
N VAL A 302 15.94 -8.54 3.28
CA VAL A 302 17.28 -7.97 3.51
C VAL A 302 18.01 -8.73 4.62
N LEU A 303 17.30 -9.19 5.65
CA LEU A 303 17.86 -9.95 6.74
C LEU A 303 18.39 -11.32 6.31
N PHE A 304 17.68 -12.06 5.44
CA PHE A 304 17.97 -13.48 5.22
C PHE A 304 18.24 -13.91 3.78
N VAL A 305 17.87 -13.11 2.78
CA VAL A 305 17.95 -13.51 1.36
C VAL A 305 18.99 -12.67 0.63
N ASP A 306 19.90 -13.31 -0.12
CA ASP A 306 20.94 -12.60 -0.86
C ASP A 306 20.37 -11.68 -1.95
N ASN A 307 19.45 -12.19 -2.76
CA ASN A 307 18.70 -11.38 -3.71
C ASN A 307 17.49 -10.72 -3.03
N ILE A 308 17.61 -9.42 -2.75
CA ILE A 308 16.56 -8.66 -2.03
C ILE A 308 15.47 -8.08 -2.95
N LYS A 309 15.52 -8.37 -4.27
CA LYS A 309 14.50 -7.90 -5.20
C LYS A 309 13.13 -8.42 -4.76
N PHE A 310 12.12 -7.59 -4.93
CA PHE A 310 10.75 -7.96 -4.58
C PHE A 310 10.18 -8.84 -5.72
N GLN A 311 10.47 -10.14 -5.67
CA GLN A 311 10.17 -11.13 -6.72
C GLN A 311 9.66 -12.41 -6.06
N VAL A 312 8.76 -13.16 -6.72
CA VAL A 312 8.07 -14.28 -6.07
C VAL A 312 9.03 -15.41 -5.74
N LYS A 313 10.02 -15.64 -6.61
CA LYS A 313 11.11 -16.57 -6.37
C LYS A 313 11.96 -16.29 -5.13
N ASN A 314 11.88 -15.10 -4.54
CA ASN A 314 12.56 -14.78 -3.28
C ASN A 314 11.69 -15.08 -2.05
N PHE A 315 10.41 -15.44 -2.25
CA PHE A 315 9.47 -15.89 -1.22
C PHE A 315 9.09 -17.36 -1.45
N THR A 316 10.09 -18.22 -1.67
CA THR A 316 9.89 -19.68 -1.68
C THR A 316 9.42 -20.18 -0.32
N GLN A 317 8.85 -21.37 -0.29
CA GLN A 317 8.46 -22.04 0.96
C GLN A 317 9.61 -22.10 1.97
N GLU A 318 10.85 -22.32 1.50
CA GLU A 318 12.06 -22.34 2.34
C GLU A 318 12.32 -20.96 2.98
N ASN A 319 12.35 -19.89 2.19
CA ASN A 319 12.59 -18.54 2.71
C ASN A 319 11.46 -18.07 3.64
N VAL A 320 10.22 -18.37 3.28
CA VAL A 320 9.04 -17.97 4.07
C VAL A 320 9.01 -18.70 5.41
N LYS A 321 9.40 -19.97 5.46
CA LYS A 321 9.58 -20.72 6.70
C LYS A 321 10.70 -20.14 7.56
N LEU A 322 11.83 -19.77 6.94
CA LEU A 322 12.93 -19.10 7.64
C LEU A 322 12.49 -17.76 8.27
N PHE A 323 11.61 -17.00 7.60
CA PHE A 323 11.04 -15.78 8.16
C PHE A 323 10.13 -16.08 9.36
N GLU A 324 9.29 -17.11 9.27
CA GLU A 324 8.38 -17.52 10.36
C GLU A 324 9.14 -17.96 11.61
N GLU A 325 10.18 -18.78 11.43
CA GLU A 325 11.02 -19.28 12.53
C GLU A 325 11.71 -18.14 13.29
N ASN A 326 12.04 -17.05 12.60
CA ASN A 326 12.70 -15.88 13.17
C ASN A 326 11.75 -14.72 13.50
N TRP A 327 10.44 -14.89 13.30
CA TRP A 327 9.47 -13.80 13.27
C TRP A 327 9.44 -12.96 14.55
N GLU A 328 9.41 -13.61 15.72
CA GLU A 328 9.39 -12.92 17.03
C GLU A 328 10.55 -11.94 17.18
N ARG A 329 11.74 -12.34 16.71
CA ARG A 329 12.94 -11.52 16.79
C ARG A 329 12.90 -10.39 15.77
N ILE A 330 12.42 -10.66 14.56
CA ILE A 330 12.24 -9.64 13.52
C ILE A 330 11.30 -8.53 14.03
N LYS A 331 10.14 -8.91 14.58
CA LYS A 331 9.15 -7.99 15.20
C LYS A 331 9.81 -7.09 16.24
N LYS A 332 10.54 -7.67 17.19
CA LYS A 332 11.26 -6.92 18.22
C LYS A 332 12.31 -5.97 17.62
N CYS A 333 13.12 -6.41 16.67
CA CYS A 333 14.15 -5.57 16.03
C CYS A 333 13.55 -4.37 15.31
N ILE A 334 12.44 -4.57 14.57
CA ILE A 334 11.73 -3.48 13.88
C ILE A 334 11.23 -2.47 14.92
N ILE A 335 10.43 -2.91 15.89
CA ILE A 335 9.82 -2.02 16.89
C ILE A 335 10.89 -1.26 17.68
N SER A 336 11.94 -1.94 18.12
CA SER A 336 13.02 -1.32 18.89
C SER A 336 13.81 -0.30 18.08
N SER A 337 14.00 -0.52 16.77
CA SER A 337 14.64 0.46 15.89
C SER A 337 13.78 1.71 15.72
N PHE A 338 12.45 1.57 15.57
CA PHE A 338 11.56 2.72 15.49
C PHE A 338 11.43 3.50 16.81
N LYS A 339 11.48 2.80 17.96
CA LYS A 339 11.63 3.45 19.28
C LYS A 339 12.93 4.24 19.40
N LEU A 340 14.04 3.70 18.88
CA LEU A 340 15.30 4.43 18.78
C LEU A 340 15.11 5.69 17.92
N PHE A 341 14.52 5.59 16.73
CA PHE A 341 14.34 6.77 15.86
C PHE A 341 13.49 7.85 16.53
N LYS A 342 12.44 7.47 17.25
CA LYS A 342 11.64 8.42 18.04
C LYS A 342 12.47 9.13 19.10
N ARG A 343 13.28 8.39 19.85
CA ARG A 343 14.22 8.94 20.84
C ARG A 343 15.26 9.87 20.22
N LEU A 344 15.70 9.58 18.99
CA LEU A 344 16.61 10.43 18.23
C LEU A 344 15.96 11.73 17.72
N GLY A 345 14.63 11.86 17.87
CA GLY A 345 13.84 13.04 17.50
C GLY A 345 13.05 12.89 16.21
N PHE A 346 13.10 11.73 15.55
CA PHE A 346 12.37 11.51 14.30
C PHE A 346 10.89 11.22 14.53
N ASP A 347 10.08 11.59 13.54
CA ASP A 347 8.64 11.40 13.45
C ASP A 347 8.24 11.17 11.98
N ASN A 348 6.93 11.00 11.69
CA ASN A 348 6.46 10.74 10.33
C ASN A 348 6.87 11.82 9.31
N ARG A 349 7.09 13.07 9.74
CA ARG A 349 7.44 14.17 8.82
C ARG A 349 8.94 14.13 8.49
N SER A 350 9.76 13.97 9.51
CA SER A 350 11.22 13.97 9.42
C SER A 350 11.80 12.64 8.93
N PHE A 351 11.13 11.50 9.13
CA PHE A 351 11.57 10.19 8.64
C PHE A 351 11.05 9.91 7.21
N ARG A 352 11.48 10.71 6.23
CA ARG A 352 10.90 10.74 4.87
C ARG A 352 11.02 9.42 4.09
N ALA A 353 12.01 8.59 4.38
CA ALA A 353 12.25 7.34 3.66
C ALA A 353 12.32 6.16 4.62
N THR A 354 11.21 5.41 4.72
CA THR A 354 11.09 4.22 5.60
C THR A 354 12.20 3.21 5.36
N ARG A 355 12.65 3.03 4.11
CA ARG A 355 13.75 2.12 3.73
C ARG A 355 15.07 2.41 4.44
N ALA A 356 15.30 3.64 4.90
CA ALA A 356 16.48 4.01 5.70
C ALA A 356 16.53 3.32 7.07
N ALA A 357 15.40 2.82 7.57
CA ALA A 357 15.35 2.02 8.78
C ALA A 357 16.00 0.63 8.61
N ILE A 358 15.98 0.07 7.39
CA ILE A 358 16.35 -1.34 7.16
C ILE A 358 17.83 -1.62 7.50
N PRO A 359 18.82 -0.79 7.10
CA PRO A 359 20.20 -1.00 7.50
C PRO A 359 20.40 -0.99 9.03
N VAL A 360 19.68 -0.12 9.74
CA VAL A 360 19.73 -0.07 11.22
C VAL A 360 19.09 -1.31 11.82
N ILE A 361 17.94 -1.75 11.29
CA ILE A 361 17.28 -3.00 11.74
C ILE A 361 18.19 -4.20 11.51
N TYR A 362 18.89 -4.25 10.37
CA TYR A 362 19.88 -5.30 10.09
C TYR A 362 21.02 -5.28 11.13
N TYR A 363 21.56 -4.10 11.44
CA TYR A 363 22.57 -3.93 12.48
C TYR A 363 22.06 -4.40 13.86
N VAL A 364 20.83 -4.01 14.24
CA VAL A 364 20.22 -4.41 15.52
C VAL A 364 20.04 -5.93 15.60
N TYR A 365 19.55 -6.56 14.54
CA TYR A 365 19.31 -8.00 14.49
C TYR A 365 20.61 -8.81 14.61
N TYR A 366 21.63 -8.47 13.82
CA TYR A 366 22.87 -9.26 13.80
C TYR A 366 23.81 -8.98 14.98
N ASN A 367 23.60 -7.89 15.72
CA ASN A 367 24.31 -7.59 16.98
C ASN A 367 23.52 -7.92 18.24
N SER A 368 22.32 -8.50 18.11
CA SER A 368 21.47 -8.88 19.24
C SER A 368 21.08 -7.71 20.16
N LEU A 369 20.73 -6.58 19.57
CA LEU A 369 20.44 -5.32 20.29
C LEU A 369 18.93 -5.07 20.48
N GLU A 370 18.07 -6.03 20.15
CA GLU A 370 16.61 -5.87 20.15
C GLU A 370 16.02 -5.42 21.49
N GLU A 371 16.64 -5.77 22.62
CA GLU A 371 16.16 -5.43 23.98
C GLU A 371 16.87 -4.20 24.59
N SER A 372 17.90 -3.66 23.92
CA SER A 372 18.76 -2.61 24.49
C SER A 372 18.83 -1.34 23.66
N VAL A 373 18.68 -1.40 22.34
CA VAL A 373 19.00 -0.27 21.43
C VAL A 373 18.18 1.01 21.72
N TYR A 374 16.96 0.87 22.22
CA TYR A 374 16.08 2.01 22.54
C TYR A 374 16.28 2.56 23.96
N LYS A 375 17.01 1.85 24.82
CA LYS A 375 17.17 2.22 26.24
C LYS A 375 18.11 3.42 26.41
N PRO A 376 17.92 4.25 27.44
CA PRO A 376 18.82 5.37 27.72
C PRO A 376 20.27 4.98 27.98
N THR A 377 20.49 3.76 28.45
CA THR A 377 21.81 3.21 28.75
C THR A 377 22.55 2.66 27.52
N TYR A 378 21.91 2.67 26.34
CA TYR A 378 22.57 2.24 25.11
C TYR A 378 23.69 3.20 24.72
N ASN A 379 24.72 2.67 24.02
CA ASN A 379 25.93 3.40 23.67
C ASN A 379 25.62 4.75 23.00
N SER A 380 26.07 5.85 23.61
CA SER A 380 25.85 7.22 23.14
C SER A 380 26.55 7.49 21.81
N GLU A 381 27.73 6.88 21.56
CA GLU A 381 28.46 7.03 20.31
C GLU A 381 27.70 6.39 19.15
N ASP A 382 27.14 5.19 19.35
CA ASP A 382 26.29 4.52 18.36
C ASP A 382 25.05 5.34 18.03
N GLN A 383 24.38 5.89 19.06
CA GLN A 383 23.20 6.74 18.85
C GLN A 383 23.55 7.97 18.00
N LYS A 384 24.69 8.61 18.27
CA LYS A 384 25.19 9.76 17.50
C LYS A 384 25.54 9.35 16.07
N ALA A 385 26.21 8.23 15.88
CA ALA A 385 26.59 7.71 14.56
C ALA A 385 25.36 7.39 13.70
N ILE A 386 24.36 6.71 14.27
CA ILE A 386 23.09 6.39 13.58
C ILE A 386 22.33 7.66 13.25
N ALA A 387 22.22 8.61 14.19
CA ALA A 387 21.55 9.89 13.96
C ALA A 387 22.23 10.69 12.84
N LYS A 388 23.55 10.87 12.91
CA LYS A 388 24.34 11.56 11.88
C LYS A 388 24.12 10.89 10.51
N TRP A 389 24.26 9.57 10.43
CA TRP A 389 24.09 8.84 9.18
C TRP A 389 22.67 8.97 8.59
N LEU A 390 21.61 8.85 9.42
CA LEU A 390 20.23 9.03 8.98
C LEU A 390 20.00 10.44 8.42
N ILE A 391 20.46 11.46 9.14
CA ILE A 391 20.30 12.86 8.74
C ILE A 391 20.96 13.09 7.38
N LEU A 392 22.24 12.70 7.24
CA LEU A 392 22.97 12.88 5.97
C LEU A 392 22.33 12.07 4.83
N SER A 393 21.84 10.87 5.12
CA SER A 393 21.14 10.03 4.12
C SER A 393 19.84 10.66 3.64
N PHE A 394 19.10 11.37 4.51
CA PHE A 394 17.89 12.09 4.13
C PHE A 394 18.19 13.40 3.40
N MET A 395 19.18 14.17 3.83
CA MET A 395 19.63 15.39 3.14
C MET A 395 20.02 15.06 1.69
N LYS A 396 20.86 14.03 1.50
CA LYS A 396 21.30 13.57 0.18
C LYS A 396 20.31 12.69 -0.56
N SER A 397 19.12 12.45 0.01
CA SER A 397 18.07 11.63 -0.61
C SER A 397 18.54 10.25 -1.09
N MET A 398 19.40 9.59 -0.30
CA MET A 398 20.09 8.33 -0.67
C MET A 398 19.15 7.19 -1.03
N PHE A 399 17.93 7.20 -0.49
CA PHE A 399 16.92 6.17 -0.71
C PHE A 399 15.90 6.53 -1.81
N GLY A 400 16.14 7.59 -2.59
CA GLY A 400 15.34 7.94 -3.76
C GLY A 400 15.61 7.03 -4.97
N GLY A 401 14.58 6.74 -5.77
CA GLY A 401 14.70 5.95 -7.01
C GLY A 401 14.73 4.44 -6.77
N GLN A 402 15.85 3.77 -7.06
CA GLN A 402 16.07 2.33 -6.84
C GLN A 402 16.78 2.05 -5.50
N PRO A 403 16.05 1.85 -4.39
CA PRO A 403 16.64 1.67 -3.05
C PRO A 403 17.34 0.31 -2.87
N ASP A 404 17.03 -0.69 -3.70
CA ASP A 404 17.56 -2.05 -3.53
C ASP A 404 19.08 -2.10 -3.66
N THR A 405 19.67 -1.43 -4.66
CA THR A 405 21.14 -1.39 -4.81
C THR A 405 21.81 -0.76 -3.60
N VAL A 406 21.22 0.32 -3.06
CA VAL A 406 21.72 1.01 -1.86
C VAL A 406 21.67 0.08 -0.64
N LEU A 407 20.56 -0.62 -0.45
CA LEU A 407 20.40 -1.58 0.65
C LEU A 407 21.38 -2.76 0.56
N VAL A 408 21.64 -3.29 -0.65
CA VAL A 408 22.61 -4.37 -0.85
C VAL A 408 24.02 -3.91 -0.45
N THR A 409 24.43 -2.73 -0.91
CA THR A 409 25.73 -2.15 -0.59
C THR A 409 25.87 -1.89 0.91
N MET A 410 24.89 -1.23 1.54
CA MET A 410 24.89 -0.97 2.98
C MET A 410 24.93 -2.27 3.80
N ARG A 411 24.15 -3.29 3.39
CA ARG A 411 24.16 -4.60 4.05
C ARG A 411 25.54 -5.24 4.01
N LYS A 412 26.25 -5.17 2.88
CA LYS A 412 27.61 -5.71 2.74
C LYS A 412 28.57 -5.05 3.74
N VAL A 413 28.54 -3.72 3.86
CA VAL A 413 29.40 -2.96 4.78
C VAL A 413 29.08 -3.28 6.24
N ILE A 414 27.80 -3.33 6.61
CA ILE A 414 27.38 -3.66 7.98
C ILE A 414 27.76 -5.10 8.34
N LYS A 415 27.56 -6.05 7.41
CA LYS A 415 27.95 -7.45 7.60
C LYS A 415 29.46 -7.60 7.84
N ALA A 416 30.29 -6.77 7.22
CA ALA A 416 31.75 -6.77 7.44
C ALA A 416 32.16 -6.14 8.79
N ASN A 417 31.28 -5.39 9.44
CA ASN A 417 31.55 -4.66 10.69
C ASN A 417 30.62 -5.08 11.84
N LEU A 418 30.16 -6.33 11.86
CA LEU A 418 29.40 -6.86 12.99
C LEU A 418 30.24 -6.86 14.27
N LYS A 419 29.56 -6.73 15.42
CA LYS A 419 30.10 -6.63 16.78
C LYS A 419 30.94 -5.38 17.07
N LYS A 420 30.99 -4.42 16.14
CA LYS A 420 31.57 -3.08 16.31
C LYS A 420 30.44 -2.05 16.42
N PRO A 421 30.76 -0.81 16.83
CA PRO A 421 29.86 0.33 16.69
C PRO A 421 29.27 0.46 15.28
N PHE A 422 28.13 1.13 15.16
CA PHE A 422 27.43 1.28 13.88
C PHE A 422 28.36 1.92 12.83
N PRO A 423 28.63 1.26 11.68
CA PRO A 423 29.70 1.64 10.75
C PRO A 423 29.26 2.78 9.80
N ALA A 424 28.85 3.91 10.37
CA ALA A 424 28.34 5.05 9.62
C ALA A 424 29.36 5.58 8.61
N GLN A 425 30.63 5.72 9.01
CA GLN A 425 31.68 6.27 8.16
C GLN A 425 32.05 5.31 7.03
N GLU A 426 32.14 4.01 7.31
CA GLU A 426 32.42 2.99 6.32
C GLU A 426 31.29 2.91 5.28
N ILE A 427 30.03 3.05 5.71
CA ILE A 427 28.89 3.15 4.79
C ILE A 427 29.08 4.37 3.89
N MET A 428 29.34 5.55 4.45
CA MET A 428 29.49 6.77 3.66
C MET A 428 30.66 6.69 2.67
N ASN A 429 31.77 6.06 3.06
CA ASN A 429 32.95 5.89 2.22
C ASN A 429 32.69 4.96 1.02
N GLU A 430 31.90 3.89 1.17
CA GLU A 430 31.55 2.97 0.07
C GLU A 430 30.77 3.67 -1.06
N PHE A 431 30.08 4.77 -0.74
CA PHE A 431 29.31 5.58 -1.70
C PHE A 431 30.08 6.81 -2.23
N LYS A 432 31.35 7.00 -1.86
CA LYS A 432 32.09 8.23 -2.17
C LYS A 432 32.26 8.47 -3.68
N ASP A 433 32.45 7.40 -4.44
CA ASP A 433 32.71 7.44 -5.89
C ASP A 433 31.42 7.36 -6.74
N ASP A 434 30.25 7.23 -6.11
CA ASP A 434 28.97 7.21 -6.83
C ASP A 434 28.61 8.65 -7.28
N PRO A 435 28.45 8.92 -8.58
CA PRO A 435 28.22 10.28 -9.08
C PRO A 435 26.83 10.84 -8.68
N VAL A 436 25.88 9.97 -8.35
CA VAL A 436 24.49 10.36 -8.04
C VAL A 436 24.19 10.21 -6.55
N ARG A 437 24.71 9.16 -5.92
CA ARG A 437 24.38 8.75 -4.55
C ARG A 437 25.63 8.74 -3.68
N ASN A 438 26.17 9.92 -3.43
CA ASN A 438 27.27 10.13 -2.50
C ASN A 438 26.85 11.04 -1.34
N TYR A 439 27.70 11.07 -0.31
CA TYR A 439 27.53 11.92 0.87
C TYR A 439 28.28 13.25 0.80
N SER A 440 28.83 13.62 -0.37
CA SER A 440 29.54 14.89 -0.50
C SER A 440 28.57 16.07 -0.39
N ILE A 441 28.94 17.04 0.43
CA ILE A 441 28.18 18.26 0.69
C ILE A 441 29.16 19.42 0.53
N ASP A 442 28.98 20.22 -0.51
CA ASP A 442 29.79 21.42 -0.75
C ASP A 442 29.19 22.65 -0.06
N THR A 443 29.96 23.75 -0.06
CA THR A 443 29.56 25.01 0.57
C THR A 443 28.26 25.59 0.00
N GLU A 444 28.02 25.47 -1.30
CA GLU A 444 26.83 26.02 -1.94
C GLU A 444 25.57 25.22 -1.59
N TYR A 445 25.71 23.90 -1.48
CA TYR A 445 24.65 23.03 -0.97
C TYR A 445 24.28 23.39 0.48
N ILE A 446 25.27 23.61 1.35
CA ILE A 446 25.03 24.05 2.74
C ILE A 446 24.31 25.40 2.77
N LYS A 447 24.78 26.39 2.00
CA LYS A 447 24.12 27.71 1.91
C LYS A 447 22.67 27.61 1.49
N GLY A 448 22.38 26.76 0.48
CA GLY A 448 21.01 26.49 0.05
C GLY A 448 20.15 25.91 1.17
N MET A 449 20.68 24.93 1.92
CA MET A 449 19.94 24.33 3.04
C MET A 449 19.79 25.25 4.25
N LEU A 450 20.74 26.16 4.52
CA LEU A 450 20.60 27.13 5.62
C LEU A 450 19.41 28.09 5.40
N ARG A 451 18.98 28.26 4.16
CA ARG A 451 17.77 29.04 3.81
C ARG A 451 16.47 28.24 3.94
N SER A 452 16.54 26.96 4.32
CA SER A 452 15.35 26.12 4.55
C SER A 452 14.49 26.69 5.67
N GLN A 453 13.18 26.78 5.39
CA GLN A 453 12.25 27.48 6.27
C GLN A 453 11.85 26.64 7.50
N LYS A 454 11.41 27.32 8.56
CA LYS A 454 10.84 26.70 9.77
C LYS A 454 9.78 25.66 9.42
N GLY A 455 9.85 24.49 10.05
CA GLY A 455 8.93 23.38 9.82
C GLY A 455 9.23 22.54 8.57
N SER A 456 10.17 22.94 7.71
CA SER A 456 10.70 22.05 6.67
C SER A 456 11.58 20.96 7.31
N ASN A 457 11.64 19.76 6.71
CA ASN A 457 12.50 18.74 7.30
C ASN A 457 13.99 19.03 7.09
N ASP A 458 14.34 19.85 6.11
CA ASP A 458 15.73 20.29 5.88
C ASP A 458 16.21 21.17 7.04
N ALA A 459 15.35 22.09 7.51
CA ALA A 459 15.62 22.85 8.73
C ALA A 459 15.72 21.93 9.96
N PHE A 460 14.86 20.92 10.07
CA PHE A 460 14.97 19.91 11.14
C PHE A 460 16.31 19.18 11.12
N TYR A 461 16.75 18.70 9.94
CA TYR A 461 18.01 17.97 9.78
C TYR A 461 19.22 18.81 10.19
N LEU A 462 19.30 20.05 9.70
CA LEU A 462 20.38 20.97 10.06
C LEU A 462 20.39 21.32 11.55
N LEU A 463 19.24 21.70 12.11
CA LEU A 463 19.14 22.02 13.53
C LEU A 463 19.44 20.79 14.39
N ARG A 464 19.08 19.58 13.97
CA ARG A 464 19.43 18.36 14.70
C ARG A 464 20.93 18.09 14.71
N LEU A 465 21.64 18.36 13.60
CA LEU A 465 23.09 18.27 13.51
C LEU A 465 23.78 19.32 14.39
N LEU A 466 23.29 20.56 14.36
CA LEU A 466 23.84 21.69 15.12
C LEU A 466 23.58 21.58 16.62
N TYR A 467 22.46 20.99 17.04
CA TYR A 467 22.13 20.85 18.46
C TYR A 467 22.11 19.37 18.87
N PRO A 468 23.26 18.65 18.82
CA PRO A 468 23.30 17.21 19.09
C PRO A 468 23.11 16.88 20.57
N HIS A 469 23.39 17.85 21.45
CA HIS A 469 23.38 17.74 22.91
C HIS A 469 21.98 17.85 23.53
N LEU A 470 20.98 18.34 22.79
CA LEU A 470 19.60 18.43 23.29
C LEU A 470 18.97 17.04 23.44
N ASP A 471 18.07 16.92 24.42
CA ASP A 471 17.29 15.70 24.62
C ASP A 471 16.01 15.72 23.77
N TYR A 472 16.08 15.08 22.60
CA TYR A 472 14.96 14.96 21.67
C TYR A 472 13.92 13.91 22.09
N SER A 473 14.08 13.27 23.25
CA SER A 473 12.99 12.50 23.84
C SER A 473 11.91 13.39 24.47
N SER A 474 12.26 14.64 24.76
CA SER A 474 11.35 15.70 25.19
C SER A 474 10.90 16.58 24.02
N GLU A 475 9.87 17.39 24.23
CA GLU A 475 9.39 18.32 23.20
C GLU A 475 10.44 19.41 22.92
N ILE A 476 10.91 19.47 21.67
CA ILE A 476 11.86 20.47 21.17
C ILE A 476 11.12 21.40 20.21
N HIS A 477 11.25 22.69 20.42
CA HIS A 477 10.65 23.72 19.59
C HIS A 477 11.71 24.37 18.70
N GLN A 478 11.39 24.49 17.41
CA GLN A 478 12.12 25.38 16.50
C GLN A 478 11.67 26.81 16.78
N ASP A 479 12.54 27.63 17.34
CA ASP A 479 12.25 28.99 17.74
C ASP A 479 13.06 30.01 16.93
N HIS A 480 12.50 31.19 16.73
CA HIS A 480 13.17 32.29 16.03
C HIS A 480 14.03 33.09 17.02
N MET A 481 15.32 33.24 16.73
CA MET A 481 16.24 33.98 17.60
C MET A 481 15.82 35.44 17.71
N HIS A 482 15.68 36.12 16.57
CA HIS A 482 14.92 37.36 16.45
C HIS A 482 13.43 37.04 16.26
N PRO A 483 12.53 37.55 17.12
CA PRO A 483 11.11 37.19 17.12
C PRO A 483 10.43 37.37 15.76
N LYS A 484 9.64 36.37 15.35
CA LYS A 484 8.86 36.37 14.11
C LYS A 484 7.86 37.53 14.02
N SER A 485 7.27 37.92 15.15
CA SER A 485 6.28 39.00 15.25
C SER A 485 6.77 40.32 14.65
N ILE A 486 8.07 40.64 14.83
CA ILE A 486 8.70 41.84 14.28
C ILE A 486 8.69 41.82 12.75
N PHE A 487 8.96 40.66 12.14
CA PHE A 487 9.04 40.51 10.69
C PHE A 487 7.66 40.42 10.01
N GLU A 488 6.64 39.94 10.74
CA GLU A 488 5.25 39.92 10.25
C GLU A 488 4.60 41.30 10.29
N ASN A 489 5.05 42.20 11.18
CA ASN A 489 4.57 43.56 11.28
C ASN A 489 5.41 44.52 10.41
N THR A 490 4.97 44.78 9.19
CA THR A 490 5.69 45.61 8.22
C THR A 490 5.94 47.04 8.70
N GLU A 491 5.02 47.64 9.47
CA GLU A 491 5.19 49.01 9.99
C GLU A 491 6.26 49.05 11.08
N GLU A 492 6.23 48.09 11.99
CA GLU A 492 7.23 47.93 13.05
C GLU A 492 8.62 47.65 12.46
N LEU A 493 8.72 46.72 11.50
CA LEU A 493 9.96 46.42 10.80
C LEU A 493 10.57 47.65 10.12
N ARG A 494 9.74 48.47 9.43
CA ARG A 494 10.17 49.73 8.79
C ARG A 494 10.67 50.78 9.78
N SER A 495 10.15 50.77 11.01
CA SER A 495 10.55 51.72 12.05
C SER A 495 11.88 51.38 12.70
N ILE A 496 12.30 50.11 12.63
CA ILE A 496 13.47 49.57 13.32
C ILE A 496 14.65 49.34 12.35
N ILE A 497 14.40 48.75 11.18
CA ILE A 497 15.45 48.33 10.24
C ILE A 497 15.88 49.50 9.34
N PRO A 498 17.20 49.69 9.08
CA PRO A 498 17.68 50.66 8.10
C PRO A 498 17.05 50.47 6.71
N LYS A 499 16.76 51.57 6.02
CA LYS A 499 16.07 51.53 4.70
C LYS A 499 16.77 50.64 3.68
N GLU A 500 18.09 50.57 3.70
CA GLU A 500 18.91 49.77 2.79
C GLU A 500 18.83 48.25 3.04
N ASP A 501 18.46 47.86 4.26
CA ASP A 501 18.38 46.46 4.68
C ASP A 501 16.93 45.95 4.79
N PHE A 502 15.95 46.83 4.56
CA PHE A 502 14.53 46.51 4.69
C PHE A 502 14.10 45.36 3.77
N ASP A 503 14.52 45.38 2.49
CA ASP A 503 14.17 44.32 1.53
C ASP A 503 14.77 42.97 1.95
N PHE A 504 16.00 42.98 2.48
CA PHE A 504 16.66 41.79 3.01
C PHE A 504 15.93 41.24 4.24
N ALA A 505 15.60 42.09 5.21
CA ALA A 505 14.91 41.71 6.44
C ALA A 505 13.47 41.24 6.19
N SER A 506 12.83 41.72 5.12
CA SER A 506 11.46 41.33 4.74
C SER A 506 11.38 39.96 4.06
N ASP A 507 12.48 39.46 3.49
CA ASP A 507 12.51 38.17 2.80
C ASP A 507 12.45 36.99 3.81
N PRO A 508 11.43 36.12 3.74
CA PRO A 508 11.32 34.93 4.58
C PRO A 508 12.52 33.96 4.49
N GLN A 509 13.31 34.00 3.41
CA GLN A 509 14.53 33.19 3.32
C GLN A 509 15.62 33.64 4.31
N ASN A 510 15.53 34.86 4.85
CA ASN A 510 16.49 35.40 5.81
C ASN A 510 15.97 35.32 7.25
N TRP A 511 14.70 35.65 7.49
CA TRP A 511 14.15 35.66 8.85
C TRP A 511 13.43 34.37 9.26
N ASN A 512 12.85 33.61 8.32
CA ASN A 512 12.11 32.37 8.60
C ASN A 512 12.93 31.09 8.31
N SER A 513 14.26 31.20 8.22
CA SER A 513 15.15 30.11 7.85
C SER A 513 16.09 29.69 8.98
N VAL A 514 16.87 28.61 8.81
CA VAL A 514 17.84 28.12 9.81
C VAL A 514 18.77 29.23 10.30
N LEU A 515 19.07 30.21 9.45
CA LEU A 515 19.87 31.39 9.78
C LEU A 515 19.31 32.25 10.91
N ASN A 516 18.01 32.18 11.21
CA ASN A 516 17.39 32.82 12.37
C ASN A 516 16.69 31.81 13.30
N LEU A 517 16.86 30.50 13.09
CA LEU A 517 16.26 29.48 13.93
C LEU A 517 17.25 28.85 14.90
N GLN A 518 16.73 28.40 16.03
CA GLN A 518 17.42 27.58 17.02
C GLN A 518 16.48 26.52 17.59
N ASN A 519 17.02 25.42 18.10
CA ASN A 519 16.24 24.44 18.85
C ASN A 519 16.28 24.77 20.34
N LEU A 520 15.11 24.88 20.96
CA LEU A 520 14.97 25.09 22.40
C LEU A 520 14.12 23.97 23.01
N ASN A 521 14.43 23.60 24.25
CA ASN A 521 13.52 22.78 25.05
C ASN A 521 12.28 23.60 25.46
N GLN A 522 11.23 22.91 25.89
CA GLN A 522 9.97 23.53 26.30
C GLN A 522 10.15 24.67 27.33
N PHE A 523 10.97 24.47 28.37
CA PHE A 523 11.19 25.47 29.43
C PHE A 523 11.85 26.75 28.90
N SER A 524 12.93 26.61 28.13
CA SER A 524 13.65 27.73 27.52
C SER A 524 12.76 28.47 26.51
N ASN A 525 11.97 27.73 25.72
CA ASN A 525 11.03 28.31 24.75
C ASN A 525 9.93 29.13 25.45
N THR A 526 9.33 28.59 26.52
CA THR A 526 8.31 29.31 27.31
C THR A 526 8.86 30.56 27.99
N SER A 527 10.15 30.56 28.38
CA SER A 527 10.83 31.72 28.97
C SER A 527 11.19 32.80 27.94
N LYS A 528 11.47 32.40 26.69
CA LYS A 528 11.88 33.31 25.62
C LYS A 528 10.72 34.12 25.05
N GLN A 529 9.64 33.45 24.58
CA GLN A 529 8.53 34.13 23.88
C GLN A 529 9.05 35.13 22.82
N ASP A 530 8.40 36.29 22.71
CA ASP A 530 8.79 37.37 21.80
C ASP A 530 9.86 38.32 22.40
N LYS A 531 10.65 37.89 23.40
CA LYS A 531 11.72 38.73 23.96
C LYS A 531 12.78 39.06 22.89
N PRO A 532 13.29 40.31 22.85
CA PRO A 532 14.44 40.67 22.03
C PRO A 532 15.66 39.78 22.31
N LEU A 533 16.37 39.37 21.25
CA LEU A 533 17.49 38.43 21.34
C LEU A 533 18.59 38.91 22.31
N ALA A 534 19.00 40.18 22.21
CA ALA A 534 20.01 40.78 23.09
C ALA A 534 19.62 40.71 24.57
N GLN A 535 18.33 40.94 24.88
CA GLN A 535 17.82 40.86 26.25
C GLN A 535 17.84 39.41 26.74
N TRP A 536 17.31 38.48 25.94
CA TRP A 536 17.21 37.07 26.31
C TRP A 536 18.58 36.42 26.50
N ALA A 537 19.53 36.67 25.59
CA ALA A 537 20.90 36.16 25.71
C ALA A 537 21.59 36.66 26.99
N LYS A 538 21.37 37.93 27.36
CA LYS A 538 21.90 38.51 28.60
C LYS A 538 21.26 37.89 29.85
N GLU A 539 19.94 37.70 29.87
CA GLU A 539 19.22 37.07 30.99
C GLU A 539 19.65 35.62 31.25
N GLN A 540 19.95 34.88 30.18
CA GLN A 540 20.36 33.48 30.24
C GLN A 540 21.88 33.29 30.27
N ALA A 541 22.66 34.37 30.25
CA ALA A 541 24.12 34.37 30.17
C ALA A 541 24.68 33.55 28.98
N ILE A 542 23.98 33.59 27.84
CA ILE A 542 24.37 32.88 26.62
C ILE A 542 25.37 33.73 25.83
N SER A 543 26.48 33.12 25.43
CA SER A 543 27.52 33.74 24.61
C SER A 543 27.16 33.74 23.12
N ASN A 544 27.75 34.65 22.35
CA ASN A 544 27.60 34.66 20.88
C ASN A 544 28.06 33.34 20.24
N GLN A 545 29.07 32.67 20.81
CA GLN A 545 29.56 31.38 20.31
C GLN A 545 28.49 30.28 20.40
N GLU A 546 27.73 30.23 21.51
CA GLU A 546 26.61 29.28 21.68
C GLU A 546 25.45 29.55 20.71
N LEU A 547 25.35 30.76 20.16
CA LEU A 547 24.38 31.17 19.15
C LEU A 547 24.90 30.97 17.71
N TYR A 548 26.11 30.43 17.54
CA TYR A 548 26.80 30.30 16.25
C TYR A 548 27.10 31.65 15.59
N LEU A 549 27.64 32.60 16.36
CA LEU A 549 27.98 33.96 15.92
C LEU A 549 29.44 34.30 16.26
N LYS A 550 29.98 35.30 15.56
CA LYS A 550 31.28 35.88 15.92
C LYS A 550 31.17 36.63 17.26
N PRO A 551 32.24 36.69 18.07
CA PRO A 551 32.22 37.35 19.38
C PRO A 551 31.72 38.81 19.35
N GLU A 552 32.00 39.51 18.26
CA GLU A 552 31.67 40.92 18.04
C GLU A 552 30.33 41.18 17.32
N THR A 553 29.60 40.13 16.91
CA THR A 553 28.33 40.30 16.20
C THR A 553 27.26 40.91 17.13
N SER A 554 26.58 41.96 16.66
CA SER A 554 25.49 42.60 17.40
C SER A 554 24.25 41.71 17.44
N LEU A 555 23.60 41.63 18.61
CA LEU A 555 22.33 40.93 18.82
C LEU A 555 21.12 41.87 18.71
N ASN A 556 21.34 43.14 18.34
CA ASN A 556 20.26 44.09 18.15
C ASN A 556 19.60 43.86 16.79
N ILE A 557 18.28 43.95 16.77
CA ILE A 557 17.49 43.75 15.55
C ILE A 557 17.84 44.74 14.43
N VAL A 558 18.35 45.94 14.76
CA VAL A 558 18.80 46.94 13.78
C VAL A 558 19.95 46.42 12.91
N ASP A 559 20.74 45.48 13.42
CA ASP A 559 21.91 44.88 12.74
C ASP A 559 21.57 43.50 12.12
N PHE A 560 20.29 43.22 11.88
CA PHE A 560 19.80 41.89 11.47
C PHE A 560 20.51 41.30 10.25
N LYS A 561 20.77 42.11 9.22
CA LYS A 561 21.48 41.62 8.02
C LYS A 561 22.88 41.12 8.34
N LYS A 562 23.65 41.91 9.09
CA LYS A 562 24.99 41.53 9.53
C LYS A 562 24.96 40.30 10.45
N PHE A 563 23.96 40.21 11.32
CA PHE A 563 23.72 39.02 12.13
C PHE A 563 23.55 37.76 11.27
N ILE A 564 22.72 37.82 10.23
CA ILE A 564 22.46 36.68 9.34
C ILE A 564 23.71 36.32 8.52
N GLU A 565 24.43 37.30 8.00
CA GLU A 565 25.68 37.10 7.25
C GLU A 565 26.75 36.44 8.12
N ASP A 566 27.00 36.96 9.33
CA ASP A 566 27.97 36.40 10.26
C ASP A 566 27.58 34.98 10.70
N ARG A 567 26.29 34.75 11.00
CA ARG A 567 25.77 33.43 11.38
C ARG A 567 25.91 32.42 10.25
N MET A 568 25.65 32.83 9.00
CA MET A 568 25.80 31.96 7.83
C MET A 568 27.24 31.43 7.72
N GLU A 569 28.24 32.29 7.87
CA GLU A 569 29.65 31.90 7.79
C GLU A 569 30.03 30.88 8.87
N ILE A 570 29.64 31.13 10.12
CA ILE A 570 29.93 30.23 11.24
C ILE A 570 29.19 28.90 11.09
N LEU A 571 27.91 28.92 10.72
CA LEU A 571 27.13 27.69 10.52
C LEU A 571 27.70 26.82 9.38
N ILE A 572 28.21 27.43 8.30
CA ILE A 572 28.89 26.68 7.23
C ILE A 572 30.11 25.95 7.79
N GLN A 573 30.97 26.64 8.55
CA GLN A 573 32.17 26.05 9.14
C GLN A 573 31.83 24.91 10.11
N GLU A 574 30.84 25.11 10.98
CA GLU A 574 30.41 24.09 11.94
C GLU A 574 29.82 22.86 11.24
N ILE A 575 28.96 23.05 10.23
CA ILE A 575 28.39 21.94 9.47
C ILE A 575 29.50 21.16 8.72
N GLN A 576 30.49 21.86 8.16
CA GLN A 576 31.64 21.21 7.51
C GLN A 576 32.50 20.41 8.48
N ASN A 577 32.67 20.87 9.73
CA ASN A 577 33.38 20.13 10.76
C ASN A 577 32.60 18.91 11.26
N LEU A 578 31.26 18.98 11.20
CA LEU A 578 30.38 17.91 11.65
C LEU A 578 30.18 16.79 10.62
N ILE A 579 30.40 17.05 9.33
CA ILE A 579 30.27 16.08 8.22
C ILE A 579 31.59 15.35 8.03
#